data_AF-M2XRK0-F1
#
_entry.id   AF-M2XRK0-F1
#
_cell.length_a   1.000
_cell.length_b   1.000
_cell.length_c   1.000
_cell.angle_alpha   90.00
_cell.angle_beta   90.00
_cell.angle_gamma   90.00
#
_symmetry.space_group_name_H-M   'P 1'
#
loop_
_entity.id
_entity.type
_entity.pdbx_description
1 polymer ?
#
loop_
_entity_poly.entity_id
_entity_poly.type
_entity_poly.pdbx_seq_one_letter_code
_entity_poly.pdbx_strand_id
1 'polypeptide(L)'
;MVAMTETTDSAQAEGPLENWFLLMDPAWRPASENDPPPIEAVVGLWPVEEEGKLGKFRANPDYTPTDENSPSDPLDAVLRLVLQGRAESEHIQLMLRDTLFDIAMNGDGNPLITKSPDDLLCVIVATGEPHRQRLASPDWRRIDLGELVELLADEIDVLFNPAGPAAVRLSGEFIRETLELDDDQVAALYAKSNQDASGLRVVMWEPTAEGADVPKAPEPRPDAPKAE
;
A
#
# COMPACT_ATOMS: atom_id res chain seq x y z
N MET A 1 20.91 18.16 51.16
CA MET A 1 20.14 19.42 51.07
C MET A 1 20.15 19.84 49.62
N VAL A 2 18.94 20.14 49.13
CA VAL A 2 18.42 20.44 47.79
C VAL A 2 19.21 21.47 46.97
N ALA A 3 19.30 21.25 45.64
CA ALA A 3 18.80 22.12 44.55
C ALA A 3 19.52 21.75 43.22
N MET A 4 18.87 21.09 42.24
CA MET A 4 17.87 21.61 41.27
C MET A 4 18.44 22.72 40.38
N THR A 5 18.79 22.37 39.14
CA THR A 5 18.57 23.24 37.98
C THR A 5 18.05 22.39 36.84
N GLU A 6 16.76 22.55 36.59
CA GLU A 6 16.00 22.07 35.46
C GLU A 6 16.56 22.65 34.15
N THR A 7 16.68 21.82 33.13
CA THR A 7 16.63 22.27 31.74
C THR A 7 15.95 21.16 30.96
N THR A 8 14.63 21.10 31.11
CA THR A 8 13.75 20.37 30.21
C THR A 8 13.42 21.33 29.08
N ASP A 9 14.14 21.22 27.96
CA ASP A 9 13.69 21.76 26.69
C ASP A 9 13.46 20.57 25.75
N SER A 10 12.37 19.85 26.02
CA SER A 10 11.79 18.91 25.08
C SER A 10 10.60 19.62 24.47
N ALA A 11 10.82 20.24 23.33
CA ALA A 11 9.78 20.77 22.46
C ALA A 11 8.83 19.63 22.08
N GLN A 12 7.72 19.55 22.81
CA GLN A 12 6.57 18.72 22.50
C GLN A 12 5.95 19.28 21.21
N ALA A 13 6.17 18.60 20.10
CA ALA A 13 5.38 18.81 18.90
C ALA A 13 4.00 18.13 19.12
N GLU A 14 3.12 18.78 19.88
CA GLU A 14 1.71 18.38 19.96
C GLU A 14 0.96 18.91 18.73
N GLY A 15 1.15 18.23 17.60
CA GLY A 15 0.12 18.14 16.57
C GLY A 15 -0.90 17.04 16.95
N PRO A 16 -2.10 17.02 16.37
CA PRO A 16 -2.99 15.88 16.53
C PRO A 16 -2.21 14.61 16.16
N LEU A 17 -2.24 13.60 17.03
CA LEU A 17 -1.67 12.29 16.73
C LEU A 17 -2.45 11.74 15.53
N GLU A 18 -1.89 11.91 14.33
CA GLU A 18 -2.36 11.23 13.14
C GLU A 18 -2.19 9.73 13.42
N ASN A 19 -3.31 9.02 13.50
CA ASN A 19 -3.28 7.58 13.70
C ASN A 19 -3.01 6.92 12.34
N TRP A 20 -2.17 5.90 12.35
CA TRP A 20 -1.76 5.18 11.14
C TRP A 20 -1.91 3.69 11.34
N PHE A 21 -2.35 2.99 10.31
CA PHE A 21 -2.29 1.54 10.26
C PHE A 21 -1.12 1.12 9.37
N LEU A 22 -0.19 0.32 9.88
CA LEU A 22 1.03 -0.05 9.17
C LEU A 22 0.88 -1.43 8.52
N LEU A 23 1.33 -1.55 7.27
CA LEU A 23 1.56 -2.83 6.61
C LEU A 23 3.02 -3.24 6.80
N MET A 24 3.25 -4.34 7.50
CA MET A 24 4.58 -4.90 7.73
C MET A 24 4.97 -5.90 6.64
N ASP A 25 6.25 -5.97 6.28
CA ASP A 25 6.77 -7.08 5.45
C ASP A 25 6.54 -8.39 6.22
N PRO A 26 5.82 -9.38 5.66
CA PRO A 26 5.58 -10.66 6.30
C PRO A 26 6.85 -11.44 6.68
N ALA A 27 7.99 -11.13 6.06
CA ALA A 27 9.29 -11.72 6.40
C ALA A 27 9.91 -11.11 7.66
N TRP A 28 9.53 -9.88 8.04
CA TRP A 28 10.03 -9.25 9.24
C TRP A 28 9.53 -9.98 10.51
N ARG A 29 10.44 -10.16 11.47
CA ARG A 29 10.16 -10.74 12.77
C ARG A 29 10.83 -9.89 13.84
N PRO A 30 10.11 -9.47 14.89
CA PRO A 30 10.71 -8.71 15.97
C PRO A 30 11.73 -9.58 16.72
N ALA A 31 12.87 -9.02 17.11
CA ALA A 31 13.86 -9.74 17.90
C ALA A 31 13.43 -9.92 19.37
N SER A 32 12.54 -9.05 19.84
CA SER A 32 11.90 -9.11 21.16
C SER A 32 10.46 -8.58 21.10
N GLU A 33 9.61 -8.92 22.05
CA GLU A 33 8.17 -8.61 22.05
C GLU A 33 7.84 -7.11 21.84
N ASN A 34 8.75 -6.21 22.23
CA ASN A 34 8.57 -4.76 22.12
C ASN A 34 9.57 -4.10 21.15
N ASP A 35 10.19 -4.88 20.27
CA ASP A 35 11.13 -4.32 19.28
C ASP A 35 10.33 -3.57 18.21
N PRO A 36 10.46 -2.23 18.11
CA PRO A 36 9.75 -1.48 17.10
C PRO A 36 10.27 -1.90 15.72
N PRO A 37 9.39 -2.06 14.72
CA PRO A 37 9.85 -2.37 13.38
C PRO A 37 10.72 -1.23 12.83
N PRO A 38 11.84 -1.56 12.18
CA PRO A 38 12.59 -0.57 11.41
C PRO A 38 11.72 -0.09 10.24
N ILE A 39 11.89 1.18 9.83
CA ILE A 39 11.07 1.77 8.77
C ILE A 39 11.24 1.02 7.45
N GLU A 40 12.40 0.43 7.22
CA GLU A 40 12.73 -0.37 6.05
C GLU A 40 11.94 -1.69 5.97
N ALA A 41 11.32 -2.13 7.06
CA ALA A 41 10.45 -3.31 7.11
C ALA A 41 8.95 -2.96 6.99
N VAL A 42 8.60 -1.67 6.98
CA VAL A 42 7.22 -1.19 6.80
C VAL A 42 6.98 -1.01 5.32
N VAL A 43 6.09 -1.82 4.72
CA VAL A 43 5.71 -1.74 3.30
C VAL A 43 5.01 -0.40 3.00
N GLY A 44 4.17 0.05 3.93
CA GLY A 44 3.44 1.29 3.80
C GLY A 44 2.38 1.43 4.88
N LEU A 45 1.45 2.36 4.68
CA LEU A 45 0.48 2.72 5.69
C LEU A 45 -0.86 3.15 5.10
N TRP A 46 -1.88 3.10 5.95
CA TRP A 46 -3.15 3.77 5.73
C TRP A 46 -3.30 4.89 6.78
N PRO A 47 -3.55 6.16 6.38
CA PRO A 47 -3.99 7.19 7.31
C PRO A 47 -5.33 6.79 7.91
N VAL A 48 -5.49 7.00 9.22
CA VAL A 48 -6.79 6.91 9.88
C VAL A 48 -7.41 8.29 9.82
N GLU A 49 -8.49 8.40 9.05
CA GLU A 49 -9.30 9.61 8.89
C GLU A 49 -10.20 9.84 10.12
N GLU A 50 -10.93 10.96 10.10
CA GLU A 50 -11.98 11.23 11.08
C GLU A 50 -12.97 10.05 11.13
N GLU A 51 -13.49 9.73 12.31
CA GLU A 51 -14.36 8.56 12.56
C GLU A 51 -13.67 7.18 12.48
N GLY A 52 -12.35 7.13 12.30
CA GLY A 52 -11.57 5.89 12.36
C GLY A 52 -11.49 5.13 11.03
N LYS A 53 -12.03 5.70 9.94
CA LYS A 53 -11.96 5.13 8.60
C LYS A 53 -10.52 5.14 8.09
N LEU A 54 -10.09 4.09 7.40
CA LEU A 54 -8.80 4.11 6.70
C LEU A 54 -8.93 4.88 5.38
N GLY A 55 -8.03 5.82 5.14
CA GLY A 55 -7.85 6.46 3.83
C GLY A 55 -7.11 5.54 2.85
N LYS A 56 -6.57 6.10 1.76
CA LYS A 56 -5.85 5.30 0.74
C LYS A 56 -4.47 4.84 1.21
N PHE A 57 -4.06 3.64 0.79
CA PHE A 57 -2.73 3.11 1.05
C PHE A 57 -1.65 4.02 0.47
N ARG A 58 -0.59 4.25 1.23
CA ARG A 58 0.61 4.98 0.80
C ARG A 58 1.81 4.06 0.99
N ALA A 59 2.49 3.75 -0.12
CA ALA A 59 3.75 3.03 -0.08
C ALA A 59 4.80 3.84 0.69
N ASN A 60 5.53 3.17 1.56
CA ASN A 60 6.65 3.76 2.29
C ASN A 60 7.87 3.89 1.36
N PRO A 61 8.41 5.11 1.13
CA PRO A 61 9.60 5.29 0.31
C PRO A 61 10.85 4.58 0.85
N ASP A 62 10.95 4.39 2.17
CA ASP A 62 12.10 3.77 2.80
C ASP A 62 11.99 2.23 2.86
N TYR A 63 10.87 1.66 2.41
CA TYR A 63 10.68 0.21 2.39
C TYR A 63 11.74 -0.46 1.51
N THR A 64 12.44 -1.45 2.07
CA THR A 64 13.39 -2.28 1.35
C THR A 64 12.85 -3.71 1.29
N PRO A 65 12.33 -4.15 0.12
CA PRO A 65 11.81 -5.50 -0.02
C PRO A 65 12.86 -6.56 0.37
N THR A 66 12.46 -7.53 1.19
CA THR A 66 13.36 -8.59 1.68
C THR A 66 14.04 -9.36 0.54
N ASP A 67 13.32 -9.61 -0.55
CA ASP A 67 13.86 -10.18 -1.78
C ASP A 67 13.12 -9.66 -3.03
N GLU A 68 13.57 -10.06 -4.22
CA GLU A 68 13.00 -9.62 -5.50
C GLU A 68 11.54 -10.05 -5.73
N ASN A 69 11.08 -11.10 -5.04
CA ASN A 69 9.72 -11.61 -5.11
C ASN A 69 8.80 -10.91 -4.12
N SER A 70 9.33 -10.25 -3.08
CA SER A 70 8.55 -9.39 -2.21
C SER A 70 7.89 -8.26 -3.00
N PRO A 71 6.55 -8.11 -2.93
CA PRO A 71 5.88 -6.98 -3.54
C PRO A 71 6.26 -5.68 -2.82
N SER A 72 6.31 -4.57 -3.57
CA SER A 72 6.60 -3.24 -3.00
C SER A 72 5.42 -2.63 -2.24
N ASP A 73 4.21 -3.07 -2.56
CA ASP A 73 2.93 -2.54 -2.07
C ASP A 73 1.78 -3.51 -2.45
N PRO A 74 0.56 -3.34 -1.92
CA PRO A 74 -0.58 -4.21 -2.25
C PRO A 74 -0.98 -4.23 -3.73
N LEU A 75 -0.84 -3.11 -4.46
CA LEU A 75 -1.15 -3.07 -5.89
C LEU A 75 -0.11 -3.87 -6.69
N ASP A 76 1.20 -3.74 -6.40
CA ASP A 76 2.24 -4.60 -6.97
C ASP A 76 1.99 -6.09 -6.67
N ALA A 77 1.54 -6.41 -5.45
CA ALA A 77 1.18 -7.79 -5.09
C ALA A 77 0.05 -8.33 -5.97
N VAL A 78 -1.02 -7.57 -6.17
CA VAL A 78 -2.14 -7.98 -7.03
C VAL A 78 -1.73 -8.07 -8.50
N LEU A 79 -0.96 -7.11 -9.02
CA LEU A 79 -0.44 -7.17 -10.40
C LEU A 79 0.37 -8.45 -10.64
N ARG A 80 1.25 -8.82 -9.70
CA ARG A 80 2.00 -10.10 -9.75
C ARG A 80 1.07 -11.31 -9.73
N LEU A 81 0.04 -11.31 -8.89
CA LEU A 81 -0.91 -12.42 -8.81
C LEU A 81 -1.73 -12.58 -10.09
N VAL A 82 -2.16 -11.48 -10.71
CA VAL A 82 -2.87 -11.51 -12.01
C VAL A 82 -1.98 -12.09 -13.10
N LEU A 83 -0.71 -11.67 -13.18
CA LEU A 83 0.25 -12.23 -14.15
C LEU A 83 0.49 -13.75 -13.94
N GLN A 84 0.31 -14.25 -12.72
CA GLN A 84 0.40 -15.67 -12.39
C GLN A 84 -0.92 -16.43 -12.62
N GLY A 85 -2.00 -15.75 -13.03
CA GLY A 85 -3.34 -16.34 -13.16
C GLY A 85 -3.97 -16.73 -11.81
N ARG A 86 -3.57 -16.04 -10.73
CA ARG A 86 -4.00 -16.28 -9.34
C ARG A 86 -4.88 -15.15 -8.78
N ALA A 87 -5.19 -14.17 -9.61
CA ALA A 87 -6.10 -13.08 -9.33
C ALA A 87 -6.77 -12.66 -10.64
N GLU A 88 -8.00 -12.15 -10.54
CA GLU A 88 -8.74 -11.56 -11.65
C GLU A 88 -8.55 -10.04 -11.76
N SER A 89 -8.93 -9.46 -12.90
CA SER A 89 -8.87 -8.02 -13.17
C SER A 89 -9.62 -7.16 -12.15
N GLU A 90 -10.73 -7.66 -11.60
CA GLU A 90 -11.52 -6.93 -10.61
C GLU A 90 -10.72 -6.67 -9.32
N HIS A 91 -9.73 -7.51 -8.98
CA HIS A 91 -8.84 -7.24 -7.86
C HIS A 91 -7.93 -6.04 -8.13
N ILE A 92 -7.51 -5.82 -9.38
CA ILE A 92 -6.77 -4.60 -9.77
C ILE A 92 -7.68 -3.39 -9.59
N GLN A 93 -8.96 -3.48 -9.99
CA GLN A 93 -9.91 -2.38 -9.86
C GLN A 93 -10.07 -1.94 -8.40
N LEU A 94 -10.22 -2.89 -7.48
CA LEU A 94 -10.29 -2.61 -6.05
C LEU A 94 -8.99 -1.92 -5.56
N MET A 95 -7.82 -2.46 -5.91
CA MET A 95 -6.54 -1.89 -5.46
C MET A 95 -6.25 -0.50 -6.03
N LEU A 96 -6.62 -0.22 -7.28
CA LEU A 96 -6.44 1.10 -7.89
C LEU A 96 -7.24 2.18 -7.16
N ARG A 97 -8.43 1.85 -6.63
CA ARG A 97 -9.27 2.80 -5.89
C ARG A 97 -8.70 3.11 -4.51
N ASP A 98 -8.07 2.12 -3.87
CA ASP A 98 -7.65 2.20 -2.48
C ASP A 98 -6.15 2.44 -2.28
N THR A 99 -5.40 2.70 -3.36
CA THR A 99 -3.94 2.91 -3.33
C THR A 99 -3.55 4.22 -3.99
N LEU A 100 -2.62 4.96 -3.37
CA LEU A 100 -1.88 6.04 -4.03
C LEU A 100 -0.66 5.47 -4.75
N PHE A 101 -0.32 6.07 -5.88
CA PHE A 101 0.84 5.69 -6.68
C PHE A 101 1.51 6.93 -7.29
N ASP A 102 2.72 6.76 -7.81
CA ASP A 102 3.51 7.86 -8.33
C ASP A 102 3.53 7.82 -9.88
N ILE A 103 3.11 8.91 -10.52
CA ILE A 103 3.19 9.09 -11.97
C ILE A 103 4.50 9.81 -12.35
N ALA A 104 5.18 9.33 -13.38
CA ALA A 104 6.38 9.97 -13.90
C ALA A 104 6.00 11.24 -14.68
N MET A 105 6.74 12.32 -14.47
CA MET A 105 6.50 13.64 -15.06
C MET A 105 7.69 14.08 -15.92
N ASN A 106 7.44 14.73 -17.05
CA ASN A 106 8.47 15.11 -18.02
C ASN A 106 9.28 16.37 -17.65
N GLY A 107 8.97 17.02 -16.53
CA GLY A 107 9.59 18.28 -16.08
C GLY A 107 8.87 19.56 -16.55
N ASP A 108 8.00 19.48 -17.56
CA ASP A 108 7.15 20.60 -18.03
C ASP A 108 5.76 20.60 -17.36
N GLY A 109 5.57 19.78 -16.32
CA GLY A 109 4.30 19.59 -15.64
C GLY A 109 3.34 18.62 -16.32
N ASN A 110 3.78 17.90 -17.37
CA ASN A 110 2.97 16.88 -18.05
C ASN A 110 3.45 15.46 -17.71
N PRO A 111 2.57 14.45 -17.76
CA PRO A 111 2.97 13.06 -17.63
C PRO A 111 4.03 12.67 -18.66
N LEU A 112 5.00 11.87 -18.22
CA LEU A 112 5.98 11.26 -19.10
C LEU A 112 5.30 10.13 -19.89
N ILE A 113 5.22 10.32 -21.21
CA ILE A 113 4.67 9.34 -22.15
C ILE A 113 5.81 8.59 -22.84
N THR A 114 5.72 7.27 -22.87
CA THR A 114 6.65 6.39 -23.59
C THR A 114 5.91 5.32 -24.37
N LYS A 115 6.64 4.57 -25.18
CA LYS A 115 6.11 3.39 -25.88
C LYS A 115 6.26 2.16 -25.01
N SER A 116 5.18 1.39 -24.89
CA SER A 116 5.21 0.04 -24.34
C SER A 116 5.97 -0.93 -25.27
N PRO A 117 6.29 -2.15 -24.82
CA PRO A 117 6.96 -3.15 -25.66
C PRO A 117 6.18 -3.52 -26.95
N ASP A 118 4.86 -3.30 -26.97
CA ASP A 118 3.97 -3.48 -28.12
C ASP A 118 3.68 -2.18 -28.89
N ASP A 119 4.51 -1.15 -28.71
CA ASP A 119 4.53 0.13 -29.45
C ASP A 119 3.34 1.07 -29.23
N LEU A 120 2.58 0.87 -28.14
CA LEU A 120 1.46 1.72 -27.73
C LEU A 120 1.93 2.82 -26.76
N LEU A 121 1.31 4.00 -26.86
CA LEU A 121 1.64 5.13 -26.01
C LEU A 121 1.07 4.93 -24.61
N CYS A 122 1.94 5.01 -23.61
CA CYS A 122 1.58 4.84 -22.21
C CYS A 122 2.17 5.95 -21.34
N VAL A 123 1.40 6.43 -20.37
CA VAL A 123 1.98 7.11 -19.20
C VAL A 123 2.62 6.09 -18.26
N ILE A 124 3.63 6.51 -17.51
CA ILE A 124 4.37 5.63 -16.60
C ILE A 124 3.94 5.85 -15.16
N VAL A 125 3.59 4.74 -14.48
CA VAL A 125 3.22 4.73 -13.07
C VAL A 125 4.10 3.72 -12.32
N ALA A 126 4.55 4.14 -11.13
CA ALA A 126 5.24 3.29 -10.16
C ALA A 126 4.40 3.19 -8.88
N THR A 127 4.18 1.98 -8.40
CA THR A 127 3.34 1.72 -7.22
C THR A 127 4.11 1.83 -5.90
N GLY A 128 5.45 1.82 -5.97
CA GLY A 128 6.34 2.00 -4.82
C GLY A 128 7.75 2.43 -5.23
N GLU A 129 8.54 2.87 -4.25
CA GLU A 129 9.88 3.44 -4.46
C GLU A 129 10.86 2.51 -5.21
N PRO A 130 10.92 1.19 -4.93
CA PRO A 130 11.77 0.29 -5.72
C PRO A 130 11.50 0.36 -7.23
N HIS A 131 10.26 0.59 -7.65
CA HIS A 131 9.90 0.70 -9.08
C HIS A 131 10.25 2.07 -9.65
N ARG A 132 10.18 3.14 -8.86
CA ARG A 132 10.62 4.49 -9.27
C ARG A 132 12.11 4.53 -9.59
N GLN A 133 12.93 3.91 -8.74
CA GLN A 133 14.39 3.89 -8.88
C GLN A 133 14.88 3.17 -10.16
N ARG A 134 14.03 2.33 -10.77
CA ARG A 134 14.34 1.63 -12.03
C ARG A 134 14.25 2.55 -13.26
N LEU A 135 13.67 3.74 -13.11
CA LEU A 135 13.27 4.59 -14.23
C LEU A 135 13.85 6.00 -14.06
N ALA A 136 14.37 6.55 -15.15
CA ALA A 136 14.78 7.94 -15.19
C ALA A 136 13.57 8.82 -15.51
N SER A 137 13.12 9.60 -14.53
CA SER A 137 12.11 10.65 -14.71
C SER A 137 12.62 11.95 -14.10
N PRO A 138 12.47 13.11 -14.78
CA PRO A 138 12.80 14.41 -14.21
C PRO A 138 12.07 14.70 -12.89
N ASP A 139 10.81 14.26 -12.79
CA ASP A 139 9.98 14.46 -11.61
C ASP A 139 8.97 13.31 -11.45
N TRP A 140 8.44 13.16 -10.25
CA TRP A 140 7.42 12.18 -9.88
C TRP A 140 6.35 12.85 -9.05
N ARG A 141 5.09 12.63 -9.39
CA ARG A 141 3.95 13.15 -8.63
C ARG A 141 3.16 12.00 -8.02
N ARG A 142 2.89 12.07 -6.72
CA ARG A 142 1.96 11.16 -6.06
C ARG A 142 0.53 11.56 -6.41
N ILE A 143 -0.25 10.58 -6.86
CA ILE A 143 -1.63 10.78 -7.29
C ILE A 143 -2.51 9.60 -6.88
N ASP A 144 -3.82 9.79 -6.97
CA ASP A 144 -4.80 8.72 -6.93
C ASP A 144 -5.41 8.40 -8.31
N LEU A 145 -6.36 7.44 -8.35
CA LEU A 145 -7.05 7.06 -9.58
C LEU A 145 -7.81 8.20 -10.27
N GLY A 146 -8.42 9.12 -9.50
CA GLY A 146 -9.16 10.24 -10.07
C GLY A 146 -8.21 11.21 -10.76
N GLU A 147 -7.14 11.60 -10.06
CA GLU A 147 -6.07 12.42 -10.63
C GLU A 147 -5.39 11.75 -11.84
N LEU A 148 -5.24 10.42 -11.84
CA LEU A 148 -4.72 9.67 -12.99
C LEU A 148 -5.62 9.84 -14.21
N VAL A 149 -6.94 9.70 -14.05
CA VAL A 149 -7.90 9.87 -15.14
C VAL A 149 -7.88 11.30 -15.68
N GLU A 150 -7.77 12.31 -14.81
CA GLU A 150 -7.68 13.72 -15.22
C GLU A 150 -6.42 14.01 -16.06
N LEU A 151 -5.31 13.33 -15.76
CA LEU A 151 -4.04 13.48 -16.47
C LEU A 151 -3.96 12.64 -17.75
N LEU A 152 -4.83 11.66 -17.92
CA LEU A 152 -4.77 10.70 -19.02
C LEU A 152 -5.48 11.22 -20.27
N ALA A 153 -4.70 11.48 -21.32
CA ALA A 153 -5.25 11.82 -22.62
C ALA A 153 -6.03 10.65 -23.24
N ASP A 154 -6.88 10.97 -24.22
CA ASP A 154 -7.56 9.95 -25.04
C ASP A 154 -6.54 9.08 -25.76
N GLU A 155 -6.85 7.79 -25.93
CA GLU A 155 -6.01 6.79 -26.62
C GLU A 155 -4.64 6.51 -25.98
N ILE A 156 -4.36 7.05 -24.79
CA ILE A 156 -3.15 6.73 -24.01
C ILE A 156 -3.51 5.72 -22.91
N ASP A 157 -2.65 4.71 -22.79
CA ASP A 157 -2.73 3.67 -21.77
C ASP A 157 -1.85 3.98 -20.55
N VAL A 158 -1.91 3.13 -19.54
CA VAL A 158 -1.07 3.25 -18.34
C VAL A 158 -0.17 2.03 -18.21
N LEU A 159 1.14 2.27 -18.09
CA LEU A 159 2.13 1.23 -17.87
C LEU A 159 2.62 1.28 -16.41
N PHE A 160 2.20 0.29 -15.63
CA PHE A 160 2.57 0.12 -14.24
C PHE A 160 3.88 -0.65 -14.11
N ASN A 161 4.75 -0.17 -13.22
CA ASN A 161 6.01 -0.79 -12.81
C ASN A 161 6.89 -1.30 -13.98
N PRO A 162 7.15 -0.47 -15.01
CA PRO A 162 8.00 -0.90 -16.11
C PRO A 162 9.42 -1.25 -15.62
N ALA A 163 10.04 -2.21 -16.28
CA ALA A 163 11.31 -2.84 -15.87
C ALA A 163 11.28 -3.56 -14.51
N GLY A 164 10.12 -3.65 -13.85
CA GLY A 164 9.90 -4.46 -12.65
C GLY A 164 9.45 -5.91 -12.97
N PRO A 165 9.36 -6.76 -11.94
CA PRO A 165 8.92 -8.16 -12.09
C PRO A 165 7.47 -8.31 -12.60
N ALA A 166 6.64 -7.29 -12.40
CA ALA A 166 5.24 -7.24 -12.83
C ALA A 166 4.92 -5.96 -13.60
N ALA A 167 5.56 -5.78 -14.75
CA ALA A 167 5.20 -4.71 -15.67
C ALA A 167 3.85 -5.02 -16.34
N VAL A 168 2.84 -4.18 -16.12
CA VAL A 168 1.46 -4.38 -16.62
C VAL A 168 0.99 -3.14 -17.35
N ARG A 169 0.51 -3.32 -18.58
CA ARG A 169 -0.22 -2.29 -19.34
C ARG A 169 -1.71 -2.44 -19.09
N LEU A 170 -2.35 -1.37 -18.61
CA LEU A 170 -3.80 -1.28 -18.47
C LEU A 170 -4.32 -0.25 -19.47
N SER A 171 -5.42 -0.57 -20.14
CA SER A 171 -5.98 0.34 -21.13
C SER A 171 -6.50 1.61 -20.45
N GLY A 172 -6.44 2.74 -21.14
CA GLY A 172 -7.04 3.97 -20.63
C GLY A 172 -8.55 3.84 -20.41
N GLU A 173 -9.23 2.98 -21.17
CA GLU A 173 -10.64 2.63 -20.97
C GLU A 173 -10.84 1.92 -19.62
N PHE A 174 -10.06 0.89 -19.32
CA PHE A 174 -10.14 0.15 -18.06
C PHE A 174 -9.93 1.07 -16.84
N ILE A 175 -8.99 2.03 -16.93
CA ILE A 175 -8.73 2.99 -15.86
C ILE A 175 -9.94 3.91 -15.64
N ARG A 176 -10.59 4.38 -16.71
CA ARG A 176 -11.81 5.20 -16.64
C ARG A 176 -12.99 4.41 -16.10
N GLU A 177 -13.24 3.21 -16.62
CA GLU A 177 -14.30 2.31 -16.14
C GLU A 177 -14.14 1.99 -14.64
N THR A 178 -12.90 1.80 -14.18
CA THR A 178 -12.62 1.55 -12.76
C THR A 178 -12.98 2.74 -11.87
N LEU A 179 -12.79 3.97 -12.36
CA LEU A 179 -13.19 5.18 -11.64
C LEU A 179 -14.72 5.32 -11.60
N GLU A 180 -15.39 4.96 -12.69
CA GLU A 180 -16.84 5.05 -12.88
C GLU A 180 -17.65 4.03 -12.05
N LEU A 181 -17.00 3.00 -11.48
CA LEU A 181 -17.67 2.07 -10.58
C LEU A 181 -18.31 2.81 -9.39
N ASP A 182 -19.61 2.59 -9.21
CA ASP A 182 -20.36 3.10 -8.07
C ASP A 182 -20.14 2.26 -6.80
N ASP A 183 -20.58 2.79 -5.66
CA ASP A 183 -20.35 2.16 -4.35
C ASP A 183 -21.01 0.77 -4.23
N ASP A 184 -22.16 0.55 -4.88
CA ASP A 184 -22.85 -0.74 -4.86
C ASP A 184 -22.09 -1.79 -5.67
N GLN A 185 -21.56 -1.39 -6.83
CA GLN A 185 -20.70 -2.23 -7.67
C GLN A 185 -19.40 -2.57 -6.94
N VAL A 186 -18.76 -1.58 -6.30
CA VAL A 186 -17.54 -1.79 -5.51
C VAL A 186 -17.81 -2.75 -4.34
N ALA A 187 -18.90 -2.56 -3.60
CA ALA A 187 -19.29 -3.44 -2.51
C ALA A 187 -19.55 -4.88 -3.01
N ALA A 188 -20.17 -5.03 -4.17
CA ALA A 188 -20.38 -6.33 -4.80
C ALA A 188 -19.06 -7.01 -5.20
N LEU A 189 -18.07 -6.27 -5.69
CA LEU A 189 -16.74 -6.79 -6.00
C LEU A 189 -16.01 -7.28 -4.74
N TYR A 190 -16.07 -6.51 -3.65
CA TYR A 190 -15.56 -6.91 -2.35
C TYR A 190 -16.22 -8.21 -1.84
N ALA A 191 -17.55 -8.30 -1.94
CA ALA A 191 -18.29 -9.50 -1.55
C ALA A 191 -17.91 -10.72 -2.40
N LYS A 192 -17.74 -10.54 -3.71
CA LYS A 192 -17.30 -11.58 -4.64
C LYS A 192 -15.88 -12.05 -4.31
N SER A 193 -14.93 -11.14 -4.10
CA SER A 193 -13.54 -11.47 -3.76
C SER A 193 -13.47 -12.31 -2.47
N ASN A 194 -14.28 -12.00 -1.46
CA ASN A 194 -14.34 -12.78 -0.23
C ASN A 194 -14.89 -14.21 -0.39
N GLN A 195 -15.64 -14.45 -1.47
CA GLN A 195 -16.24 -15.75 -1.79
C GLN A 195 -15.47 -16.53 -2.85
N ASP A 196 -14.40 -15.94 -3.42
CA ASP A 196 -13.68 -16.53 -4.53
C ASP A 196 -12.95 -17.83 -4.13
N ALA A 197 -13.07 -18.83 -4.99
CA ALA A 197 -12.43 -20.14 -4.86
C ALA A 197 -10.93 -20.09 -5.19
N SER A 198 -10.43 -19.01 -5.81
CA SER A 198 -8.99 -18.75 -6.02
C SER A 198 -8.22 -18.68 -4.70
N GLY A 199 -8.91 -18.43 -3.59
CA GLY A 199 -8.33 -18.30 -2.25
C GLY A 199 -7.74 -16.92 -1.97
N LEU A 200 -7.68 -16.01 -2.96
CA LEU A 200 -7.35 -14.61 -2.75
C LEU A 200 -8.59 -13.88 -2.19
N ARG A 201 -8.39 -13.10 -1.13
CA ARG A 201 -9.43 -12.25 -0.56
C ARG A 201 -8.91 -10.84 -0.45
N VAL A 202 -9.65 -9.91 -1.03
CA VAL A 202 -9.48 -8.48 -0.80
C VAL A 202 -10.53 -8.06 0.20
N VAL A 203 -10.08 -7.69 1.40
CA VAL A 203 -10.96 -7.28 2.50
C VAL A 203 -10.80 -5.78 2.72
N MET A 204 -11.92 -5.06 2.74
CA MET A 204 -11.92 -3.72 3.30
C MET A 204 -11.75 -3.86 4.81
N TRP A 205 -10.74 -3.19 5.36
CA TRP A 205 -10.56 -3.17 6.80
C TRP A 205 -11.62 -2.26 7.42
N GLU A 206 -12.60 -2.88 8.09
CA GLU A 206 -13.53 -2.16 8.95
C GLU A 206 -12.93 -2.16 10.37
N PRO A 207 -12.70 -0.98 10.98
CA PRO A 207 -12.37 -0.94 12.40
C PRO A 207 -13.58 -1.51 13.16
N THR A 208 -13.50 -2.76 13.60
CA THR A 208 -14.49 -3.31 14.51
C THR A 208 -14.55 -2.42 15.76
N ALA A 209 -15.74 -1.89 16.06
CA ALA A 209 -15.98 -1.06 17.25
C ALA A 209 -15.85 -1.84 18.59
N GLU A 210 -15.31 -3.05 18.58
CA GLU A 210 -15.01 -3.84 19.76
C GLU A 210 -13.64 -4.48 19.59
N GLY A 211 -12.83 -4.37 20.64
CA GLY A 211 -11.48 -4.91 20.70
C GLY A 211 -11.45 -6.36 20.22
N ALA A 212 -10.75 -6.58 19.11
CA ALA A 212 -10.34 -7.91 18.72
C ALA A 212 -9.58 -8.50 19.90
N ASP A 213 -10.17 -9.57 20.44
CA ASP A 213 -9.63 -10.46 21.44
C ASP A 213 -8.14 -10.70 21.14
N VAL A 214 -7.27 -9.97 21.84
CA VAL A 214 -5.85 -10.30 21.88
C VAL A 214 -5.83 -11.71 22.48
N PRO A 215 -5.31 -12.73 21.77
CA PRO A 215 -5.24 -14.05 22.35
C PRO A 215 -4.45 -13.93 23.64
N LYS A 216 -5.15 -14.08 24.77
CA LYS A 216 -4.58 -13.95 26.09
C LYS A 216 -3.41 -14.94 26.15
N ALA A 217 -2.20 -14.43 26.38
CA ALA A 217 -1.03 -15.27 26.57
C ALA A 217 -1.37 -16.37 27.58
N PRO A 218 -1.01 -17.66 27.32
CA PRO A 218 -1.32 -18.73 28.25
C PRO A 218 -0.68 -18.41 29.60
N GLU A 219 -1.52 -18.39 30.65
CA GLU A 219 -1.08 -18.11 32.02
C GLU A 219 0.10 -19.02 32.40
N PRO A 220 1.14 -18.49 33.04
CA PRO A 220 2.27 -19.30 33.48
C PRO A 220 1.77 -20.35 34.46
N ARG A 221 2.12 -21.61 34.17
CA ARG A 221 1.83 -22.76 35.03
C ARG A 221 2.34 -22.46 36.46
N PRO A 222 1.54 -22.66 37.52
CA PRO A 222 2.02 -22.47 38.88
C PRO A 222 3.16 -23.46 39.16
N ASP A 223 4.23 -22.93 39.78
CA ASP A 223 5.43 -23.65 40.18
C ASP A 223 5.10 -24.94 40.93
N ALA A 224 5.66 -26.05 40.45
CA ALA A 224 5.68 -27.30 41.20
C ALA A 224 6.49 -27.11 42.50
N PRO A 225 6.07 -27.70 43.63
CA PRO A 225 6.73 -27.51 44.90
C PRO A 225 8.15 -28.09 44.88
N LYS A 226 9.10 -27.34 45.48
CA LYS A 226 10.43 -27.87 45.83
C LYS A 226 10.25 -29.09 46.74
N ALA A 227 10.77 -30.23 46.29
CA ALA A 227 10.99 -31.38 47.16
C ALA A 227 12.28 -31.15 47.96
N GLU A 228 12.15 -31.16 49.29
CA GLU A 228 13.20 -31.58 50.22
C GLU A 228 13.18 -33.11 50.36
#